data_AF-A0A7J4EKV3-F1
#
_entry.id   AF-A0A7J4EKV3-F1
#
_cell.length_a   1.000
_cell.length_b   1.000
_cell.length_c   1.000
_cell.angle_alpha   90.00
_cell.angle_beta   90.00
_cell.angle_gamma   90.00
#
_symmetry.space_group_name_H-M   'P 1'
#
loop_
_entity.id
_entity.type
_entity.pdbx_description
1 polymer ?
#
loop_
_entity_poly.entity_id
_entity_poly.type
_entity_poly.pdbx_seq_one_letter_code
_entity_poly.pdbx_strand_id
1 'polypeptide(L)'
;MESEIKELSLKFIQQVSSKVKLNNYDKDEWFKGAFFTIQRTIKGGLSNENRSSLKNILFDSIEKLKKITPSEGKYDKWFNNIISSINFLSYGQAQKIINILMKYHYCYYYSKADNEFRWLYQFFDFFHAPLDNILLYNLKQKFDNENICSKIKAWVYRDNYNGVFLTQGIEVRWSRLEKNNAYLYKDVQDFIRGKVKESEHWKNRLHFEMKELWISATTPNTA
;
A
#
# COMPACT_ATOMS: atom_id res chain seq x y z
N MET A 1 -11.54 -19.19 8.70
CA MET A 1 -11.51 -17.71 8.57
C MET A 1 -10.74 -17.03 9.71
N GLU A 2 -11.15 -17.06 10.98
CA GLU A 2 -10.40 -16.31 12.04
C GLU A 2 -9.00 -16.85 12.33
N SER A 3 -8.86 -18.19 12.39
CA SER A 3 -7.56 -18.88 12.52
C SER A 3 -6.62 -18.56 11.34
N GLU A 4 -7.16 -18.62 10.12
CA GLU A 4 -6.48 -18.26 8.87
C GLU A 4 -6.01 -16.81 8.89
N ILE A 5 -6.89 -15.85 9.19
CA ILE A 5 -6.51 -14.43 9.29
C ILE A 5 -5.36 -14.25 10.29
N LYS A 6 -5.42 -14.88 11.47
CA LYS A 6 -4.35 -14.83 12.47
C LYS A 6 -3.02 -15.39 11.93
N GLU A 7 -3.04 -16.48 11.17
CA GLU A 7 -1.84 -17.05 10.53
C GLU A 7 -1.27 -16.11 9.46
N LEU A 8 -2.12 -15.54 8.60
CA LEU A 8 -1.72 -14.56 7.58
C LEU A 8 -1.13 -13.30 8.24
N SER A 9 -1.74 -12.80 9.32
CA SER A 9 -1.21 -11.69 10.14
C SER A 9 0.18 -12.00 10.69
N LEU A 10 0.41 -13.21 11.21
CA LEU A 10 1.72 -13.60 11.77
C LEU A 10 2.81 -13.65 10.68
N LYS A 11 2.53 -14.26 9.52
CA LYS A 11 3.45 -14.26 8.37
C LYS A 11 3.76 -12.83 7.89
N PHE A 12 2.74 -11.98 7.84
CA PHE A 12 2.88 -10.57 7.47
C PHE A 12 3.72 -9.77 8.47
N ILE A 13 3.51 -9.95 9.78
CA ILE A 13 4.32 -9.35 10.84
C ILE A 13 5.78 -9.79 10.72
N GLN A 14 6.06 -11.08 10.50
CA GLN A 14 7.42 -11.58 10.29
C GLN A 14 8.11 -10.91 9.09
N GLN A 15 7.43 -10.83 7.94
CA GLN A 15 7.94 -10.14 6.75
C GLN A 15 8.28 -8.66 7.03
N VAL A 16 7.43 -7.94 7.78
CA VAL A 16 7.67 -6.53 8.13
C VAL A 16 8.79 -6.38 9.16
N SER A 17 8.82 -7.23 10.18
CA SER A 17 9.81 -7.19 11.29
C SER A 17 11.25 -7.42 10.82
N SER A 18 11.44 -8.11 9.69
CA SER A 18 12.76 -8.25 9.04
C SER A 18 13.32 -6.93 8.47
N LYS A 19 12.50 -5.88 8.33
CA LYS A 19 12.84 -4.61 7.67
C LYS A 19 12.77 -3.39 8.60
N VAL A 20 11.99 -3.47 9.68
CA VAL A 20 11.82 -2.39 10.65
C VAL A 20 11.64 -2.97 12.06
N LYS A 21 12.16 -2.26 13.07
CA LYS A 21 11.96 -2.60 14.47
C LYS A 21 10.53 -2.24 14.90
N LEU A 22 9.68 -3.25 15.04
CA LEU A 22 8.30 -3.11 15.55
C LEU A 22 8.19 -3.25 17.07
N ASN A 23 9.29 -3.43 17.79
CA ASN A 23 9.24 -3.70 19.24
C ASN A 23 8.84 -2.47 20.06
N ASN A 24 9.12 -1.26 19.59
CA ASN A 24 8.74 0.02 20.16
C ASN A 24 8.11 0.92 19.08
N TYR A 25 7.19 1.82 19.47
CA TYR A 25 6.69 2.85 18.58
C TYR A 25 7.70 4.00 18.46
N ASP A 26 8.45 4.02 17.37
CA ASP A 26 9.47 5.04 17.08
C ASP A 26 9.18 5.69 15.72
N LYS A 27 8.71 6.93 15.74
CA LYS A 27 8.33 7.67 14.52
C LYS A 27 9.50 7.86 13.56
N ASP A 28 10.73 7.97 14.05
CA ASP A 28 11.92 8.20 13.23
C ASP A 28 12.44 6.93 12.59
N GLU A 29 12.55 5.81 13.33
CA GLU A 29 12.88 4.50 12.74
C GLU A 29 11.80 4.01 11.77
N TRP A 30 10.52 4.19 12.10
CA TRP A 30 9.41 3.81 11.23
C TRP A 30 9.38 4.66 9.95
N PHE A 31 9.55 5.98 10.08
CA PHE A 31 9.67 6.85 8.92
C PHE A 31 10.88 6.47 8.05
N LYS A 32 12.04 6.20 8.66
CA LYS A 32 13.27 5.80 7.97
C LYS A 32 13.08 4.49 7.19
N GLY A 33 12.46 3.46 7.78
CA GLY A 33 12.17 2.19 7.09
C GLY A 33 11.19 2.36 5.92
N ALA A 34 10.11 3.12 6.13
CA ALA A 34 9.13 3.40 5.08
C ALA A 34 9.72 4.26 3.94
N PHE A 35 10.50 5.29 4.30
CA PHE A 35 11.17 6.17 3.35
C PHE A 35 12.23 5.43 2.52
N PHE A 36 13.07 4.59 3.13
CA PHE A 36 14.09 3.80 2.43
C PHE A 36 13.47 2.92 1.32
N THR A 37 12.27 2.39 1.57
CA THR A 37 11.51 1.59 0.59
C THR A 37 11.09 2.39 -0.66
N ILE A 38 10.90 3.71 -0.55
CA ILE A 38 10.57 4.59 -1.70
C ILE A 38 11.75 5.43 -2.21
N GLN A 39 12.82 5.59 -1.42
CA GLN A 39 13.95 6.49 -1.68
C GLN A 39 14.55 6.26 -3.07
N ARG A 40 14.71 5.00 -3.51
CA ARG A 40 15.22 4.63 -4.84
C ARG A 40 14.39 5.15 -6.02
N THR A 41 13.16 5.62 -5.79
CA THR A 41 12.29 6.19 -6.83
C THR A 41 12.34 7.72 -6.86
N ILE A 42 12.91 8.37 -5.83
CA ILE A 42 13.00 9.82 -5.70
C ILE A 42 14.33 10.26 -6.33
N LYS A 43 14.29 10.71 -7.59
CA LYS A 43 15.48 11.23 -8.29
C LYS A 43 16.02 12.46 -7.57
N GLY A 44 17.31 12.46 -7.24
CA GLY A 44 17.94 13.53 -6.45
C GLY A 44 17.67 13.48 -4.94
N GLY A 45 16.82 12.56 -4.46
CA GLY A 45 16.43 12.49 -3.05
C GLY A 45 15.44 13.59 -2.63
N LEU A 46 15.25 13.73 -1.31
CA LEU A 46 14.58 14.88 -0.70
C LEU A 46 15.58 15.69 0.12
N SER A 47 15.39 17.01 0.18
CA SER A 47 16.10 17.85 1.14
C SER A 47 15.71 17.49 2.58
N ASN A 48 16.51 17.92 3.56
CA ASN A 48 16.26 17.63 4.98
C ASN A 48 14.95 18.29 5.46
N GLU A 49 14.61 19.45 4.92
CA GLU A 49 13.37 20.19 5.20
C GLU A 49 12.17 19.43 4.67
N ASN A 50 12.18 19.01 3.39
CA ASN A 50 11.11 18.23 2.78
C ASN A 50 10.97 16.85 3.46
N ARG A 51 12.08 16.22 3.86
CA ARG A 51 12.07 14.95 4.58
C ARG A 51 11.46 15.09 5.98
N SER A 52 11.77 16.17 6.70
CA SER A 52 11.20 16.46 8.02
C SER A 52 9.72 16.83 7.93
N SER A 53 9.36 17.67 6.95
CA SER A 53 7.98 18.03 6.62
C SER A 53 7.13 16.80 6.30
N LEU A 54 7.65 15.89 5.45
CA LEU A 54 6.98 14.62 5.11
C LEU A 54 6.71 13.77 6.36
N LYS A 55 7.69 13.61 7.26
CA LYS A 55 7.50 12.88 8.53
C LYS A 55 6.34 13.46 9.33
N ASN A 56 6.36 14.78 9.54
CA ASN A 56 5.35 15.46 10.36
C ASN A 56 3.96 15.35 9.72
N ILE A 57 3.82 15.65 8.42
CA ILE A 57 2.56 15.52 7.66
C ILE A 57 1.96 14.12 7.82
N LEU A 58 2.78 13.07 7.67
CA LEU A 58 2.31 11.68 7.74
C LEU A 58 1.82 11.33 9.15
N PHE A 59 2.63 11.54 10.19
CA PHE A 59 2.26 11.15 11.55
C PHE A 59 1.16 12.03 12.15
N ASP A 60 1.17 13.34 11.91
CA ASP A 60 0.12 14.25 12.37
C ASP A 60 -1.23 13.95 11.71
N SER A 61 -1.23 13.46 10.47
CA SER A 61 -2.46 13.07 9.79
C SER A 61 -2.96 11.69 10.22
N ILE A 62 -2.07 10.74 10.53
CA ILE A 62 -2.46 9.47 11.17
C ILE A 62 -3.12 9.74 12.52
N GLU A 63 -2.55 10.62 13.35
CA GLU A 63 -3.16 11.02 14.63
C GLU A 63 -4.55 11.65 14.47
N LYS A 64 -4.80 12.40 13.38
CA LYS A 64 -6.12 12.99 13.10
C LYS A 64 -7.21 11.95 12.81
N LEU A 65 -6.89 10.70 12.46
CA LEU A 65 -7.88 9.62 12.33
C LEU A 65 -8.61 9.34 13.66
N LYS A 66 -8.00 9.61 14.82
CA LYS A 66 -8.67 9.49 16.15
C LYS A 66 -9.98 10.29 16.24
N LYS A 67 -10.11 11.36 15.44
CA LYS A 67 -11.29 12.26 15.43
C LYS A 67 -12.27 11.96 14.29
N ILE A 68 -12.06 10.87 13.53
CA ILE A 68 -12.85 10.51 12.35
C ILE A 68 -13.68 9.27 12.68
N THR A 69 -14.99 9.31 12.38
CA THR A 69 -15.83 8.11 12.44
C THR A 69 -15.39 7.11 11.37
N PRO A 70 -15.13 5.83 11.70
CA PRO A 70 -14.68 4.85 10.72
C PRO A 70 -15.74 4.57 9.66
N SER A 71 -15.41 4.85 8.41
CA SER A 71 -16.10 4.32 7.25
C SER A 71 -15.22 4.43 6.03
N GLU A 72 -15.48 3.57 5.05
CA GLU A 72 -14.83 3.54 3.73
C GLU A 72 -14.68 4.95 3.12
N GLY A 73 -15.78 5.70 2.98
CA GLY A 73 -15.74 7.04 2.39
C GLY A 73 -15.01 8.10 3.24
N LYS A 74 -14.93 7.94 4.56
CA LYS A 74 -14.17 8.84 5.44
C LYS A 74 -12.67 8.55 5.38
N TYR A 75 -12.28 7.27 5.36
CA TYR A 75 -10.90 6.84 5.16
C TYR A 75 -10.38 7.23 3.77
N ASP A 76 -11.15 6.94 2.71
CA ASP A 76 -10.79 7.31 1.33
C ASP A 76 -10.62 8.84 1.18
N LYS A 77 -11.43 9.67 1.87
CA LYS A 77 -11.26 11.13 1.92
C LYS A 77 -10.00 11.54 2.69
N TRP A 78 -9.75 10.96 3.86
CA TRP A 78 -8.54 11.23 4.65
C TRP A 78 -7.26 10.90 3.87
N PHE A 79 -7.22 9.75 3.21
CA PHE A 79 -6.08 9.26 2.44
C PHE A 79 -5.73 10.21 1.29
N ASN A 80 -6.73 10.63 0.51
CA ASN A 80 -6.53 11.60 -0.57
C ASN A 80 -6.09 12.98 -0.05
N ASN A 81 -6.64 13.45 1.07
CA ASN A 81 -6.22 14.72 1.69
C ASN A 81 -4.73 14.73 2.07
N ILE A 82 -4.18 13.61 2.57
CA ILE A 82 -2.74 13.51 2.86
C ILE A 82 -1.94 13.66 1.57
N ILE A 83 -2.29 12.90 0.53
CA ILE A 83 -1.53 12.94 -0.73
C ILE A 83 -1.54 14.35 -1.32
N SER A 84 -2.68 15.04 -1.31
CA SER A 84 -2.78 16.44 -1.75
C SER A 84 -1.96 17.42 -0.91
N SER A 85 -1.63 17.09 0.35
CA SER A 85 -0.74 17.91 1.19
C SER A 85 0.76 17.70 0.92
N ILE A 86 1.13 16.66 0.16
CA ILE A 86 2.53 16.33 -0.18
C ILE A 86 2.79 16.75 -1.63
N ASN A 87 3.26 17.99 -1.82
CA ASN A 87 3.49 18.58 -3.15
C ASN A 87 4.86 18.23 -3.77
N PHE A 88 5.78 17.64 -3.00
CA PHE A 88 7.17 17.31 -3.42
C PHE A 88 7.40 15.81 -3.68
N LEU A 89 6.35 14.98 -3.66
CA LEU A 89 6.38 13.58 -4.10
C LEU A 89 5.39 13.37 -5.25
N SER A 90 5.63 12.36 -6.09
CA SER A 90 4.59 11.88 -7.00
C SER A 90 3.44 11.23 -6.23
N TYR A 91 2.26 11.19 -6.83
CA TYR A 91 1.07 10.57 -6.24
C TYR A 91 1.36 9.12 -5.78
N GLY A 92 1.98 8.31 -6.63
CA GLY A 92 2.37 6.93 -6.29
C GLY A 92 3.43 6.81 -5.18
N GLN A 93 4.36 7.77 -5.07
CA GLN A 93 5.33 7.81 -3.97
C GLN A 93 4.65 8.11 -2.63
N ALA A 94 3.79 9.13 -2.60
CA ALA A 94 3.02 9.50 -1.41
C ALA A 94 2.11 8.35 -0.95
N GLN A 95 1.38 7.72 -1.86
CA GLN A 95 0.56 6.54 -1.55
C GLN A 95 1.36 5.39 -0.97
N LYS A 96 2.53 5.09 -1.55
CA LYS A 96 3.36 3.97 -1.12
C LYS A 96 3.90 4.18 0.29
N ILE A 97 4.36 5.38 0.64
CA ILE A 97 4.85 5.64 2.01
C ILE A 97 3.70 5.65 3.03
N ILE A 98 2.52 6.19 2.70
CA ILE A 98 1.34 6.13 3.58
C ILE A 98 0.96 4.66 3.83
N ASN A 99 0.79 3.86 2.78
CA ASN A 99 0.40 2.45 2.91
C ASN A 99 1.43 1.60 3.68
N ILE A 100 2.73 1.88 3.57
CA ILE A 100 3.75 1.21 4.39
C ILE A 100 3.61 1.61 5.88
N LEU A 101 3.42 2.90 6.18
CA LEU A 101 3.25 3.36 7.56
C LEU A 101 1.98 2.79 8.21
N MET A 102 0.85 2.77 7.51
CA MET A 102 -0.40 2.17 8.02
C MET A 102 -0.18 0.68 8.37
N LYS A 103 0.62 -0.02 7.57
CA LYS A 103 0.99 -1.43 7.80
C LYS A 103 1.93 -1.63 8.98
N TYR A 104 2.84 -0.70 9.24
CA TYR A 104 3.64 -0.75 10.47
C TYR A 104 2.74 -0.61 11.71
N HIS A 105 1.74 0.28 11.69
CA HIS A 105 0.76 0.38 12.77
C HIS A 105 -0.09 -0.89 12.92
N TYR A 106 -0.50 -1.53 11.83
CA TYR A 106 -1.16 -2.84 11.88
C TYR A 106 -0.28 -3.90 12.56
N CYS A 107 0.95 -4.06 12.08
CA CYS A 107 1.85 -5.08 12.62
C CYS A 107 2.23 -4.81 14.08
N TYR A 108 2.34 -3.55 14.48
CA TYR A 108 2.56 -3.15 15.87
C TYR A 108 1.37 -3.57 16.75
N TYR A 109 0.15 -3.20 16.38
CA TYR A 109 -1.08 -3.55 17.12
C TYR A 109 -1.18 -5.06 17.36
N TYR A 110 -0.98 -5.88 16.30
CA TYR A 110 -1.04 -7.34 16.41
C TYR A 110 0.17 -8.00 17.08
N SER A 111 1.32 -7.34 17.18
CA SER A 111 2.53 -7.91 17.82
C SER A 111 2.70 -7.53 19.30
N LYS A 112 2.06 -6.44 19.76
CA LYS A 112 2.26 -5.91 21.13
C LYS A 112 1.04 -5.96 22.04
N ALA A 113 -0.15 -6.24 21.52
CA ALA A 113 -1.41 -6.19 22.28
C ALA A 113 -1.60 -4.84 23.03
N ASP A 114 -1.07 -3.77 22.44
CA ASP A 114 -1.02 -2.44 23.04
C ASP A 114 -2.35 -1.70 22.82
N ASN A 115 -2.86 -1.07 23.88
CA ASN A 115 -4.09 -0.29 23.83
C ASN A 115 -3.90 1.08 23.14
N GLU A 116 -2.69 1.63 23.06
CA GLU A 116 -2.46 3.00 22.51
C GLU A 116 -2.98 3.15 21.07
N PHE A 117 -2.86 2.10 20.25
CA PHE A 117 -3.28 2.10 18.84
C PHE A 117 -4.59 1.34 18.57
N ARG A 118 -5.32 0.93 19.62
CA ARG A 118 -6.59 0.19 19.49
C ARG A 118 -7.67 0.97 18.74
N TRP A 119 -7.63 2.30 18.79
CA TRP A 119 -8.50 3.19 18.01
C TRP A 119 -8.26 3.11 16.49
N LEU A 120 -7.13 2.55 16.03
CA LEU A 120 -6.84 2.42 14.59
C LEU A 120 -7.37 1.11 14.01
N TYR A 121 -7.62 0.09 14.85
CA TYR A 121 -8.14 -1.23 14.43
C TYR A 121 -9.40 -1.13 13.56
N GLN A 122 -10.34 -0.27 13.95
CA GLN A 122 -11.58 0.06 13.22
C GLN A 122 -11.37 0.66 11.81
N PHE A 123 -10.14 1.03 11.44
CA PHE A 123 -9.79 1.48 10.08
C PHE A 123 -9.07 0.42 9.24
N PHE A 124 -8.61 -0.70 9.83
CA PHE A 124 -7.85 -1.73 9.13
C PHE A 124 -8.62 -2.34 7.96
N ASP A 125 -9.95 -2.43 8.07
CA ASP A 125 -10.82 -2.93 7.01
C ASP A 125 -10.81 -2.06 5.74
N PHE A 126 -10.52 -0.76 5.90
CA PHE A 126 -10.50 0.24 4.84
C PHE A 126 -9.10 0.51 4.29
N PHE A 127 -8.05 -0.11 4.84
CA PHE A 127 -6.68 0.09 4.36
C PHE A 127 -6.57 -0.22 2.86
N HIS A 128 -5.87 0.66 2.15
CA HIS A 128 -5.68 0.52 0.71
C HIS A 128 -4.51 -0.41 0.42
N ALA A 129 -4.66 -1.24 -0.61
CA ALA A 129 -3.54 -1.98 -1.15
C ALA A 129 -2.60 -1.01 -1.91
N PRO A 130 -1.28 -1.04 -1.73
CA PRO A 130 -0.35 -0.21 -2.47
C PRO A 130 -0.19 -0.77 -3.88
N LEU A 131 -0.31 0.09 -4.88
CA LEU A 131 0.13 -0.29 -6.22
C LEU A 131 1.65 -0.54 -6.20
N ASP A 132 2.04 -1.80 -6.36
CA ASP A 132 3.38 -2.22 -6.72
C ASP A 132 3.36 -3.34 -7.77
N ASN A 133 4.55 -3.72 -8.27
CA ASN A 133 4.67 -4.72 -9.32
C ASN A 133 4.08 -6.08 -8.92
N ILE A 134 4.20 -6.46 -7.65
CA ILE A 134 3.76 -7.77 -7.16
C ILE A 134 2.23 -7.78 -7.12
N LEU A 135 1.62 -6.71 -6.59
CA LEU A 135 0.17 -6.53 -6.63
C LEU A 135 -0.36 -6.57 -8.06
N LEU A 136 0.18 -5.75 -8.95
CA LEU A 136 -0.31 -5.65 -10.33
C LEU A 136 -0.10 -6.94 -11.14
N TYR A 137 1.01 -7.63 -10.91
CA TYR A 137 1.27 -8.94 -11.50
C TYR A 137 0.30 -10.00 -10.96
N ASN A 138 0.08 -10.06 -9.64
CA ASN A 138 -0.84 -11.04 -9.04
C ASN A 138 -2.29 -10.77 -9.44
N LEU A 139 -2.72 -9.51 -9.52
CA LEU A 139 -4.03 -9.14 -10.06
C LEU A 139 -4.16 -9.59 -11.52
N LYS A 140 -3.13 -9.35 -12.35
CA LYS A 140 -3.12 -9.82 -13.74
C LYS A 140 -3.21 -11.34 -13.82
N GLN A 141 -2.39 -12.09 -13.08
CA GLN A 141 -2.38 -13.56 -13.16
C GLN A 141 -3.69 -14.19 -12.66
N LYS A 142 -4.27 -13.67 -11.58
CA LYS A 142 -5.48 -14.24 -10.96
C LYS A 142 -6.78 -13.79 -11.64
N PHE A 143 -6.78 -12.64 -12.31
CA PHE A 143 -7.98 -12.01 -12.87
C PHE A 143 -7.78 -11.52 -14.32
N ASP A 144 -6.92 -12.14 -15.16
CA ASP A 144 -6.55 -11.60 -16.49
C ASP A 144 -7.75 -11.39 -17.44
N ASN A 145 -8.81 -12.18 -17.24
CA ASN A 145 -10.07 -12.11 -17.99
C ASN A 145 -10.98 -10.94 -17.57
N GLU A 146 -10.64 -10.21 -16.50
CA GLU A 146 -11.46 -9.13 -15.98
C GLU A 146 -11.07 -7.76 -16.55
N ASN A 147 -12.06 -6.88 -16.68
CA ASN A 147 -11.90 -5.55 -17.29
C ASN A 147 -10.80 -4.69 -16.61
N ILE A 148 -10.52 -4.93 -15.32
CA ILE A 148 -9.41 -4.27 -14.62
C ILE A 148 -8.05 -4.56 -15.29
N CYS A 149 -7.83 -5.76 -15.82
CA CYS A 149 -6.58 -6.15 -16.47
C CYS A 149 -6.45 -5.48 -17.84
N SER A 150 -7.55 -5.32 -18.58
CA SER A 150 -7.61 -4.51 -19.81
C SER A 150 -7.36 -3.02 -19.52
N LYS A 151 -7.91 -2.47 -18.43
CA LYS A 151 -7.59 -1.11 -17.96
C LYS A 151 -6.12 -0.96 -17.60
N ILE A 152 -5.56 -1.85 -16.78
CA ILE A 152 -4.13 -1.85 -16.40
C ILE A 152 -3.25 -1.89 -17.66
N LYS A 153 -3.54 -2.80 -18.61
CA LYS A 153 -2.86 -2.87 -19.92
C LYS A 153 -2.93 -1.51 -20.63
N ALA A 154 -4.14 -0.94 -20.81
CA ALA A 154 -4.33 0.33 -21.51
C ALA A 154 -3.63 1.53 -20.86
N TRP A 155 -3.62 1.64 -19.53
CA TRP A 155 -2.89 2.68 -18.80
C TRP A 155 -1.37 2.52 -18.96
N VAL A 156 -0.83 1.30 -18.84
CA VAL A 156 0.60 1.01 -19.06
C VAL A 156 1.02 1.31 -20.50
N TYR A 157 0.17 1.09 -21.50
CA TYR A 157 0.45 1.48 -22.88
C TYR A 157 0.42 3.01 -23.11
N ARG A 158 -0.43 3.77 -22.40
CA ARG A 158 -0.53 5.23 -22.57
C ARG A 158 0.65 6.02 -22.00
N ASP A 159 1.19 5.60 -20.86
CA ASP A 159 2.30 6.32 -20.20
C ASP A 159 3.70 5.91 -20.73
N ASN A 160 3.76 5.07 -21.78
CA ASN A 160 5.00 4.52 -22.36
C ASN A 160 5.72 5.48 -23.34
N TYR A 161 6.05 6.69 -22.90
CA TYR A 161 7.36 7.24 -23.23
C TYR A 161 8.34 6.81 -22.11
N ASN A 162 9.20 5.83 -22.42
CA ASN A 162 10.27 5.23 -21.60
C ASN A 162 9.90 5.00 -20.11
N GLY A 163 9.20 3.94 -19.67
CA GLY A 163 9.10 2.56 -20.17
C GLY A 163 9.21 1.60 -18.95
N VAL A 164 8.70 0.37 -18.89
CA VAL A 164 7.95 -0.51 -19.79
C VAL A 164 7.73 -1.87 -19.05
N PHE A 165 6.51 -2.31 -18.68
CA PHE A 165 6.34 -3.58 -17.90
C PHE A 165 6.74 -4.85 -18.67
N LEU A 166 7.53 -5.73 -18.03
CA LEU A 166 7.93 -7.04 -18.57
C LEU A 166 6.75 -8.01 -18.79
N THR A 167 6.14 -7.92 -19.97
CA THR A 167 5.69 -9.11 -20.72
C THR A 167 6.19 -8.97 -22.15
N GLN A 168 6.93 -9.98 -22.65
CA GLN A 168 7.72 -9.95 -23.90
C GLN A 168 9.00 -9.07 -23.88
N GLY A 169 9.80 -9.15 -22.80
CA GLY A 169 11.25 -8.87 -22.90
C GLY A 169 11.70 -7.39 -22.83
N ILE A 170 10.89 -6.47 -22.30
CA ILE A 170 11.27 -5.06 -22.11
C ILE A 170 10.93 -4.61 -20.65
N GLU A 171 11.86 -3.91 -19.97
CA GLU A 171 12.15 -3.87 -18.50
C GLU A 171 11.11 -3.35 -17.44
N VAL A 172 11.09 -2.04 -17.14
CA VAL A 172 10.21 -1.24 -16.22
C VAL A 172 10.88 -0.36 -15.17
N ARG A 173 10.59 0.95 -15.23
CA ARG A 173 10.97 1.93 -14.18
C ARG A 173 9.80 2.78 -13.73
N TRP A 174 9.40 2.55 -12.48
CA TRP A 174 8.34 3.24 -11.72
C TRP A 174 8.38 4.78 -11.69
N SER A 175 9.49 5.39 -12.10
CA SER A 175 9.78 6.82 -11.93
C SER A 175 9.00 7.79 -12.86
N ARG A 176 7.93 7.34 -13.52
CA ARG A 176 7.10 8.15 -14.44
C ARG A 176 5.58 8.02 -14.21
N LEU A 177 5.18 7.49 -13.06
CA LEU A 177 3.77 7.39 -12.69
C LEU A 177 3.20 8.76 -12.22
N GLU A 178 2.82 9.59 -13.20
CA GLU A 178 2.27 10.94 -13.02
C GLU A 178 0.72 10.94 -12.83
N LYS A 179 0.05 12.09 -12.99
CA LYS A 179 -1.37 12.34 -12.63
C LYS A 179 -2.38 11.27 -13.05
N ASN A 180 -2.14 10.55 -14.15
CA ASN A 180 -2.94 9.41 -14.61
C ASN A 180 -3.10 8.30 -13.53
N ASN A 181 -2.17 8.24 -12.57
CA ASN A 181 -2.14 7.20 -11.54
C ASN A 181 -3.16 7.39 -10.42
N ALA A 182 -3.76 8.58 -10.28
CA ALA A 182 -4.94 8.74 -9.43
C ALA A 182 -6.12 7.90 -9.95
N TYR A 183 -6.27 7.79 -11.28
CA TYR A 183 -7.29 6.95 -11.91
C TYR A 183 -6.95 5.47 -11.81
N LEU A 184 -5.73 5.05 -12.17
CA LEU A 184 -5.30 3.65 -12.05
C LEU A 184 -5.39 3.13 -10.60
N TYR A 185 -4.99 3.94 -9.63
CA TYR A 185 -5.13 3.59 -8.22
C TYR A 185 -6.58 3.44 -7.82
N LYS A 186 -7.42 4.42 -8.18
CA LYS A 186 -8.85 4.37 -7.90
C LYS A 186 -9.49 3.14 -8.53
N ASP A 187 -9.24 2.87 -9.81
CA ASP A 187 -9.71 1.67 -10.53
C ASP A 187 -9.35 0.38 -9.78
N VAL A 188 -8.11 0.27 -9.26
CA VAL A 188 -7.67 -0.91 -8.51
C VAL A 188 -8.27 -0.98 -7.10
N GLN A 189 -8.40 0.13 -6.36
CA GLN A 189 -9.10 0.10 -5.07
C GLN A 189 -10.59 -0.21 -5.24
N ASP A 190 -11.22 0.33 -6.28
CA ASP A 190 -12.62 0.09 -6.63
C ASP A 190 -12.82 -1.39 -7.02
N PHE A 191 -11.88 -1.99 -7.77
CA PHE A 191 -11.86 -3.42 -8.09
C PHE A 191 -11.72 -4.31 -6.84
N ILE A 192 -10.71 -4.05 -5.99
CA ILE A 192 -10.47 -4.82 -4.76
C ILE A 192 -11.69 -4.69 -3.82
N ARG A 193 -12.29 -3.50 -3.74
CA ARG A 193 -13.54 -3.26 -3.00
C ARG A 193 -14.69 -4.08 -3.56
N GLY A 194 -14.85 -4.16 -4.89
CA GLY A 194 -15.85 -5.02 -5.54
C GLY A 194 -15.68 -6.48 -5.13
N LYS A 195 -14.47 -7.04 -5.31
CA LYS A 195 -14.16 -8.43 -4.95
C LYS A 195 -14.41 -8.76 -3.48
N VAL A 196 -14.06 -7.86 -2.56
CA VAL A 196 -14.34 -8.03 -1.12
C VAL A 196 -15.83 -7.97 -0.81
N LYS A 197 -16.62 -7.16 -1.53
CA LYS A 197 -18.08 -7.08 -1.32
C LYS A 197 -18.86 -8.24 -1.96
N GLU A 198 -18.33 -8.81 -3.04
CA GLU A 198 -18.94 -9.92 -3.79
C GLU A 198 -18.64 -11.31 -3.20
N SER A 199 -17.76 -11.42 -2.20
CA SER A 199 -17.16 -12.69 -1.79
C SER A 199 -17.12 -12.88 -0.28
N GLU A 200 -17.72 -13.98 0.19
CA GLU A 200 -17.60 -14.44 1.57
C GLU A 200 -16.17 -14.89 1.94
N HIS A 201 -15.27 -15.03 0.96
CA HIS A 201 -13.90 -15.53 1.19
C HIS A 201 -12.94 -14.46 1.74
N TRP A 202 -13.21 -13.17 1.53
CA TRP A 202 -12.33 -12.08 1.95
C TRP A 202 -13.06 -11.11 2.90
N LYS A 203 -12.79 -11.23 4.20
CA LYS A 203 -13.36 -10.38 5.27
C LYS A 203 -13.21 -8.87 5.04
N ASN A 204 -12.09 -8.41 4.47
CA ASN A 204 -11.80 -7.00 4.21
C ASN A 204 -10.68 -6.84 3.15
N ARG A 205 -10.37 -5.59 2.74
CA ARG A 205 -9.33 -5.30 1.74
C ARG A 205 -7.93 -5.76 2.16
N LEU A 206 -7.61 -5.67 3.45
CA LEU A 206 -6.32 -6.08 3.99
C LEU A 206 -6.14 -7.60 4.02
N HIS A 207 -7.22 -8.37 4.24
CA HIS A 207 -7.23 -9.82 4.15
C HIS A 207 -7.11 -10.29 2.69
N PHE A 208 -7.86 -9.68 1.76
CA PHE A 208 -7.63 -9.87 0.32
C PHE A 208 -6.16 -9.63 -0.03
N GLU A 209 -5.59 -8.54 0.47
CA GLU A 209 -4.20 -8.22 0.22
C GLU A 209 -3.19 -9.23 0.81
N MET A 210 -3.34 -9.61 2.08
CA MET A 210 -2.45 -10.59 2.72
C MET A 210 -2.45 -11.93 1.98
N LYS A 211 -3.64 -12.40 1.62
CA LYS A 211 -3.88 -13.70 0.98
C LYS A 211 -3.49 -13.72 -0.49
N GLU A 212 -3.88 -12.68 -1.24
CA GLU A 212 -3.71 -12.69 -2.68
C GLU A 212 -2.40 -12.06 -3.16
N LEU A 213 -1.81 -11.13 -2.38
CA LEU A 213 -0.81 -10.18 -2.86
C LEU A 213 0.53 -10.18 -2.07
N TRP A 214 0.55 -10.53 -0.78
CA TRP A 214 1.75 -10.39 0.08
C TRP A 214 2.42 -11.68 0.52
N ILE A 215 1.63 -12.69 0.88
CA ILE A 215 2.17 -14.03 1.06
C ILE A 215 2.35 -14.57 -0.35
N SER A 216 3.61 -14.55 -0.77
CA SER A 216 4.07 -14.89 -2.12
C SER A 216 3.29 -16.05 -2.71
N ALA A 217 2.67 -15.83 -3.87
CA ALA A 217 2.56 -16.91 -4.84
C ALA A 217 3.94 -17.55 -4.91
N THR A 218 4.02 -18.86 -4.68
CA THR A 218 5.27 -19.62 -4.73
C THR A 218 6.03 -19.18 -5.96
N THR A 219 7.23 -18.61 -5.77
CA THR A 219 8.11 -18.23 -6.86
C THR A 219 8.15 -19.40 -7.83
N PRO A 220 7.79 -19.25 -9.11
CA PRO A 220 7.97 -20.33 -10.05
C PRO A 220 9.45 -20.71 -9.97
N ASN A 221 9.74 -21.95 -9.59
CA ASN A 221 11.10 -22.46 -9.68
C ASN A 221 11.48 -22.34 -11.16
N THR A 222 12.39 -21.41 -11.46
CA THR A 222 13.12 -21.41 -12.73
C THR A 222 14.06 -22.61 -12.68
N ALA A 223 13.51 -23.76 -13.04
CA ALA A 223 14.24 -24.90 -13.56
C ALA A 223 14.73 -24.57 -14.99
#